data_AF-W6TIP7-F1
#
_entry.id   AF-W6TIP7-F1
#
_cell.length_a   1.000
_cell.length_b   1.000
_cell.length_c   1.000
_cell.angle_alpha   90.00
_cell.angle_beta   90.00
_cell.angle_gamma   90.00
#
_symmetry.space_group_name_H-M   'P 1'
#
loop_
_entity.id
_entity.type
_entity.pdbx_description
1 polymer ?
#
loop_
_entity_poly.entity_id
_entity_poly.type
_entity_poly.pdbx_seq_one_letter_code
_entity_poly.pdbx_strand_id
1 'polypeptide(L)'
;MILKKYSPKEIIVSDDFYYEYLEKLVLDRFLVNKVPSWHLDKDIAIKSLKEHFNIVSLSVLGFTESEPYYISSFLIIDYIKNNLKNLLINIDTININNDSEYMFLDDVTQINLELVKNNNDLTVCYSLYSVLNDCKTPMGKRLLREYILNPLLDIGAINNRLFHVEFFK
;
A
#
# COMPACT_ATOMS: atom_id res chain seq x y z
N MET A 1 2.44 -4.43 -12.28
CA MET A 1 1.12 -4.47 -11.64
C MET A 1 1.17 -3.85 -10.24
N ILE A 2 1.56 -4.56 -9.16
CA ILE A 2 1.44 -4.04 -7.78
C ILE A 2 2.34 -2.80 -7.49
N LEU A 3 3.63 -2.85 -7.86
CA LEU A 3 4.55 -1.71 -7.63
C LEU A 3 4.14 -0.43 -8.36
N LYS A 4 3.45 -0.53 -9.51
CA LYS A 4 2.92 0.64 -10.23
C LYS A 4 1.70 1.23 -9.54
N LYS A 5 0.78 0.36 -9.08
CA LYS A 5 -0.44 0.75 -8.35
C LYS A 5 -0.09 1.53 -7.08
N TYR A 6 0.80 0.99 -6.26
CA TYR A 6 1.20 1.62 -5.00
C TYR A 6 2.27 2.70 -5.18
N SER A 7 3.09 2.62 -6.23
CA SER A 7 4.16 3.58 -6.54
C SER A 7 4.96 3.97 -5.28
N PRO A 8 5.50 3.00 -4.53
CA PRO A 8 6.22 3.29 -3.29
C PRO A 8 7.41 4.20 -3.58
N LYS A 9 7.83 5.02 -2.61
CA LYS A 9 9.08 5.78 -2.74
C LYS A 9 10.31 4.93 -2.41
N GLU A 10 10.09 3.89 -1.62
CA GLU A 10 11.13 3.04 -1.07
C GLU A 10 10.66 1.59 -1.01
N ILE A 11 11.55 0.65 -1.28
CA ILE A 11 11.31 -0.79 -1.23
C ILE A 11 12.40 -1.43 -0.36
N ILE A 12 11.99 -2.31 0.55
CA ILE A 12 12.88 -3.07 1.42
C ILE A 12 12.91 -4.52 0.93
N VAL A 13 14.10 -5.06 0.70
CA VAL A 13 14.31 -6.43 0.19
C VAL A 13 15.50 -7.09 0.89
N SER A 14 15.55 -8.42 0.93
CA SER A 14 16.77 -9.11 1.35
C SER A 14 17.89 -8.96 0.33
N ASP A 15 19.14 -9.13 0.78
CA ASP A 15 20.31 -9.18 -0.09
C ASP A 15 20.14 -10.26 -1.19
N ASP A 16 19.71 -11.48 -0.83
CA ASP A 16 19.52 -12.55 -1.82
C ASP A 16 18.48 -12.15 -2.89
N PHE A 17 17.34 -11.60 -2.45
CA PHE A 17 16.30 -11.15 -3.38
C PHE A 17 16.79 -10.00 -4.26
N TYR A 18 17.55 -9.06 -3.69
CA TYR A 18 18.09 -7.93 -4.45
C TYR A 18 19.00 -8.38 -5.59
N TYR A 19 19.95 -9.28 -5.30
CA TYR A 19 20.89 -9.75 -6.32
C TYR A 19 20.22 -10.68 -7.34
N GLU A 20 19.25 -11.48 -6.92
CA GLU A 20 18.48 -12.34 -7.83
C GLU A 20 17.59 -11.52 -8.81
N TYR A 21 17.00 -10.41 -8.34
CA TYR A 21 16.01 -9.64 -9.09
C TYR A 21 16.48 -8.23 -9.49
N LEU A 22 17.78 -7.95 -9.43
CA LEU A 22 18.39 -6.63 -9.66
C LEU A 22 17.85 -5.94 -10.93
N GLU A 23 17.87 -6.65 -12.05
CA GLU A 23 17.45 -6.12 -13.36
C GLU A 23 15.96 -5.77 -13.42
N LYS A 24 15.13 -6.43 -12.60
CA LYS A 24 13.68 -6.21 -12.54
C LYS A 24 13.27 -5.11 -11.57
N LEU A 25 14.16 -4.68 -10.66
CA LEU A 25 13.83 -3.75 -9.59
C LEU A 25 13.67 -2.29 -10.04
N VAL A 26 13.88 -1.96 -11.32
CA VAL A 26 13.75 -0.60 -11.89
C VAL A 26 14.32 0.46 -10.93
N LEU A 27 15.60 0.30 -10.58
CA LEU A 27 16.28 1.05 -9.51
C LEU A 27 16.19 2.58 -9.68
N ASP A 28 16.00 3.06 -10.91
CA ASP A 28 15.81 4.49 -11.21
C ASP A 28 14.48 5.07 -10.70
N ARG A 29 13.51 4.22 -10.36
CA ARG A 29 12.18 4.64 -9.89
C ARG A 29 11.99 4.53 -8.39
N PHE A 30 12.76 3.67 -7.73
CA PHE A 30 12.54 3.28 -6.35
C PHE A 30 13.85 3.32 -5.56
N LEU A 31 13.83 3.92 -4.38
CA LEU A 31 14.92 3.72 -3.43
C LEU A 31 14.85 2.26 -2.92
N VAL A 32 15.91 1.48 -3.12
CA VAL A 32 15.95 0.08 -2.67
C VAL A 32 16.89 -0.08 -1.48
N ASN A 33 16.33 -0.46 -0.34
CA ASN A 33 17.07 -0.75 0.88
C ASN A 33 17.19 -2.25 1.08
N LYS A 34 18.40 -2.70 1.39
CA LYS A 34 18.74 -4.11 1.53
C LYS A 34 18.87 -4.47 2.99
N VAL A 35 18.34 -5.63 3.35
CA VAL A 35 18.53 -6.25 4.66
C VAL A 35 19.27 -7.58 4.48
N PRO A 36 20.18 -7.93 5.40
CA PRO A 36 20.85 -9.22 5.31
C PRO A 36 19.84 -10.37 5.40
N SER A 37 20.01 -11.41 4.58
CA SER A 37 19.06 -12.53 4.54
C SER A 37 18.93 -13.29 5.87
N TRP A 38 19.99 -13.31 6.68
CA TRP A 38 19.94 -13.89 8.03
C TRP A 38 18.98 -13.15 8.97
N HIS A 39 18.62 -11.90 8.65
CA HIS A 39 17.62 -11.13 9.40
C HIS A 39 16.19 -11.62 9.13
N LEU A 40 15.97 -12.40 8.07
CA LEU A 40 14.67 -12.98 7.72
C LEU A 40 14.36 -14.26 8.51
N ASP A 41 14.75 -14.31 9.78
CA ASP A 41 14.47 -15.45 10.64
C ASP A 41 12.98 -15.50 11.01
N LYS A 42 12.38 -16.68 10.83
CA LYS A 42 10.95 -16.88 11.04
C LYS A 42 10.55 -16.64 12.50
N ASP A 43 11.31 -17.18 13.46
CA ASP A 43 10.95 -17.11 14.88
C ASP A 43 11.11 -15.68 15.41
N ILE A 44 12.17 -14.98 14.97
CA ILE A 44 12.37 -13.57 15.27
C ILE A 44 11.23 -12.72 14.70
N ALA A 45 10.86 -12.95 13.44
CA ALA A 45 9.80 -12.20 12.77
C ALA A 45 8.45 -12.35 13.48
N ILE A 46 8.07 -13.59 13.79
CA ILE A 46 6.81 -13.90 14.49
C ILE A 46 6.80 -13.26 15.88
N LYS A 47 7.89 -13.42 16.64
CA LYS A 47 8.01 -12.83 17.98
C LYS A 47 7.89 -11.31 17.93
N SER A 48 8.60 -10.65 17.03
CA SER A 48 8.57 -9.20 16.89
C SER A 48 7.18 -8.67 16.52
N LEU A 49 6.47 -9.36 15.61
CA LEU A 49 5.09 -8.98 15.26
C LEU A 49 4.13 -9.17 16.42
N LYS A 50 4.22 -10.29 17.15
CA LYS A 50 3.38 -10.55 18.33
C LYS A 50 3.59 -9.51 19.42
N GLU A 51 4.84 -9.14 19.68
CA GLU A 51 5.20 -8.10 20.65
C GLU A 51 4.69 -6.72 20.21
N HIS A 52 4.88 -6.35 18.94
CA HIS A 52 4.48 -5.04 18.41
C HIS A 52 2.95 -4.83 18.46
N PHE A 53 2.19 -5.82 17.97
CA PHE A 53 0.72 -5.74 17.92
C PHE A 53 0.04 -6.19 19.21
N ASN A 54 0.80 -6.66 20.21
CA ASN A 54 0.29 -7.21 21.47
C ASN A 54 -0.74 -8.34 21.26
N ILE A 55 -0.36 -9.33 20.44
CA ILE A 55 -1.22 -10.46 20.04
C ILE A 55 -0.56 -11.81 20.35
N VAL A 56 -1.38 -12.84 20.57
CA VAL A 56 -0.91 -14.21 20.85
C VAL A 56 -0.66 -15.01 19.56
N SER A 57 -1.37 -14.68 18.49
CA SER A 57 -1.35 -15.37 17.19
C SER A 57 -1.43 -14.38 16.05
N LEU A 58 -0.68 -14.62 14.96
CA LEU A 58 -0.75 -13.79 13.75
C LEU A 58 -2.12 -13.85 13.06
N SER A 59 -2.92 -14.89 13.33
CA SER A 59 -4.27 -15.03 12.78
C SER A 59 -5.18 -13.85 13.09
N VAL A 60 -4.89 -13.10 14.17
CA VAL A 60 -5.60 -11.86 14.54
C VAL A 60 -5.37 -10.74 13.50
N LEU A 61 -4.24 -10.76 12.80
CA LEU A 61 -3.89 -9.84 11.70
C LEU A 61 -4.40 -10.33 10.33
N GLY A 62 -5.16 -11.42 10.30
CA GLY A 62 -5.74 -11.99 9.09
C GLY A 62 -4.84 -12.96 8.31
N PHE A 63 -3.62 -13.22 8.75
CA PHE A 63 -2.69 -14.17 8.11
C PHE A 63 -2.00 -15.10 9.11
N THR A 64 -1.35 -16.12 8.60
CA THR A 64 -0.64 -17.15 9.36
C THR A 64 0.85 -17.21 9.00
N GLU A 65 1.60 -18.00 9.76
CA GLU A 65 3.05 -18.14 9.62
C GLU A 65 3.46 -18.99 8.40
N SER A 66 2.47 -19.56 7.70
CA SER A 66 2.63 -20.25 6.41
C SER A 66 2.54 -19.32 5.20
N GLU A 67 2.09 -18.08 5.39
CA GLU A 67 1.89 -17.12 4.30
C GLU A 67 3.05 -16.13 4.21
N PRO A 68 3.46 -15.69 3.01
CA PRO A 68 4.62 -14.78 2.86
C PRO A 68 4.39 -13.38 3.46
N TYR A 69 3.18 -13.06 3.90
CA TYR A 69 2.83 -11.76 4.47
C TYR A 69 3.53 -11.49 5.79
N TYR A 70 3.81 -12.51 6.62
CA TYR A 70 4.43 -12.28 7.92
C TYR A 70 5.85 -11.69 7.77
N ILE A 71 6.65 -12.21 6.84
CA ILE A 71 8.04 -11.75 6.69
C ILE A 71 8.10 -10.33 6.12
N SER A 72 7.22 -10.03 5.16
CA SER A 72 7.09 -8.68 4.59
C SER A 72 6.61 -7.68 5.65
N SER A 73 5.66 -8.08 6.49
CA SER A 73 5.16 -7.25 7.60
C SER A 73 6.24 -6.99 8.63
N PHE A 74 6.99 -8.03 9.01
CA PHE A 74 8.11 -7.91 9.94
C PHE A 74 9.16 -6.92 9.43
N LEU A 75 9.57 -7.03 8.16
CA LEU A 75 10.56 -6.14 7.57
C LEU A 75 10.15 -4.67 7.64
N ILE A 76 8.89 -4.37 7.32
CA ILE A 76 8.38 -3.00 7.38
C ILE A 76 8.39 -2.49 8.83
N ILE A 77 7.89 -3.28 9.78
CA ILE A 77 7.83 -2.90 11.19
C ILE A 77 9.23 -2.69 11.77
N ASP A 78 10.16 -3.61 11.52
CA ASP A 78 11.54 -3.51 12.00
C ASP A 78 12.27 -2.33 11.36
N TYR A 79 12.08 -2.10 10.06
CA TYR A 79 12.65 -0.94 9.38
C TYR A 79 12.15 0.38 9.95
N ILE A 80 10.84 0.50 10.19
CA ILE A 80 10.26 1.69 10.83
C ILE A 80 10.82 1.83 12.26
N LYS A 81 11.09 0.73 12.97
CA LYS A 81 11.61 0.75 14.35
C LYS A 81 13.01 1.27 14.44
N ASN A 82 13.84 0.87 13.48
CA ASN A 82 15.24 1.24 13.46
C ASN A 82 15.44 2.66 12.89
N ASN A 83 14.59 3.10 11.95
CA ASN A 83 14.78 4.37 11.23
C ASN A 83 13.84 5.51 11.67
N LEU A 84 12.67 5.19 12.22
CA LEU A 84 11.56 6.12 12.42
C LEU A 84 10.93 5.94 13.82
N LYS A 85 11.78 5.91 14.86
CA LYS A 85 11.47 5.56 16.27
C LYS A 85 10.19 6.18 16.86
N ASN A 86 9.76 7.36 16.40
CA ASN A 86 8.57 8.06 16.90
C ASN A 86 7.25 7.70 16.20
N LEU A 87 7.26 6.88 15.13
CA LEU A 87 6.09 6.59 14.29
C LEU A 87 5.39 5.26 14.61
N LEU A 88 6.06 4.31 15.26
CA LEU A 88 5.50 2.96 15.49
C LEU A 88 4.31 2.92 16.41
N ILE A 89 4.17 3.88 17.31
CA ILE A 89 3.08 3.90 18.30
C ILE A 89 1.71 3.95 17.59
N ASN A 90 1.65 4.44 16.35
CA ASN A 90 0.40 4.62 15.60
C ASN A 90 0.09 3.49 14.60
N ILE A 91 0.93 2.45 14.51
CA ILE A 91 0.69 1.31 13.60
C ILE A 91 0.21 0.14 14.45
N ASP A 92 -1.09 0.02 14.63
CA ASP A 92 -1.73 -0.96 15.52
C ASP A 92 -2.45 -2.10 14.77
N THR A 93 -2.57 -1.98 13.45
CA THR A 93 -3.36 -2.89 12.62
C THR A 93 -2.66 -3.20 11.30
N ILE A 94 -2.90 -4.40 10.78
CA ILE A 94 -2.57 -4.80 9.41
C ILE A 94 -3.85 -5.34 8.79
N ASN A 95 -4.20 -4.82 7.63
CA ASN A 95 -5.32 -5.32 6.83
C ASN A 95 -4.78 -5.96 5.56
N ILE A 96 -5.25 -7.17 5.28
CA ILE A 96 -5.01 -7.82 4.00
C ILE A 96 -6.04 -7.27 3.02
N ASN A 97 -5.56 -6.55 2.01
CA ASN A 97 -6.43 -6.07 0.96
C ASN A 97 -6.89 -7.25 0.10
N ASN A 98 -8.16 -7.59 0.18
CA ASN A 98 -8.79 -8.55 -0.72
C ASN A 98 -9.21 -7.82 -2.00
N ASP A 99 -8.69 -8.26 -3.14
CA ASP A 99 -9.05 -7.71 -4.45
C ASP A 99 -10.56 -7.83 -4.77
N SER A 100 -11.34 -8.61 -3.99
CA SER A 100 -12.78 -8.75 -4.13
C SER A 100 -13.62 -7.55 -3.67
N GLU A 101 -13.05 -6.63 -2.88
CA GLU A 101 -13.80 -5.45 -2.38
C GLU A 101 -13.90 -4.32 -3.41
N TYR A 102 -12.98 -4.34 -4.38
CA TYR A 102 -12.80 -3.26 -5.35
C TYR A 102 -12.87 -3.76 -6.78
N MET A 103 -13.32 -2.91 -7.68
CA MET A 103 -13.29 -3.19 -9.11
C MET A 103 -11.84 -3.33 -9.56
N PHE A 104 -11.51 -4.46 -10.18
CA PHE A 104 -10.21 -4.66 -10.79
C PHE A 104 -10.05 -3.74 -12.00
N LEU A 105 -9.05 -2.86 -11.94
CA LEU A 105 -8.62 -2.00 -13.04
C LEU A 105 -7.15 -2.28 -13.30
N ASP A 106 -6.84 -2.90 -14.44
CA ASP A 106 -5.46 -3.16 -14.83
C ASP A 106 -4.69 -1.87 -15.16
N ASP A 107 -3.36 -1.96 -15.17
CA ASP A 107 -2.46 -0.82 -15.39
C ASP A 107 -2.76 -0.09 -16.72
N VAL A 108 -3.11 -0.83 -17.79
CA VAL A 108 -3.39 -0.25 -19.12
C VAL A 108 -4.72 0.50 -19.09
N THR A 109 -5.74 -0.07 -18.45
CA THR A 109 -7.04 0.57 -18.25
C THR A 109 -6.89 1.87 -17.45
N GLN A 110 -6.13 1.88 -16.36
CA GLN A 110 -5.92 3.10 -15.56
C GLN A 110 -5.20 4.22 -16.34
N ILE A 111 -4.25 3.85 -17.21
CA ILE A 111 -3.51 4.75 -18.09
C ILE A 111 -4.42 5.28 -19.20
N ASN A 112 -5.15 4.41 -19.89
CA ASN A 112 -6.04 4.80 -20.99
C ASN A 112 -7.19 5.70 -20.53
N LEU A 113 -7.66 5.52 -19.29
CA LEU A 113 -8.67 6.37 -18.67
C LEU A 113 -8.09 7.65 -18.02
N GLU A 114 -6.76 7.82 -18.04
CA GLU A 114 -6.06 8.95 -17.46
C GLU A 114 -6.51 9.27 -16.02
N LEU A 115 -6.65 8.22 -15.19
CA LEU A 115 -7.31 8.35 -13.88
C LEU A 115 -6.60 9.33 -12.94
N VAL A 116 -5.26 9.33 -12.96
CA VAL A 116 -4.42 10.14 -12.07
C VAL A 116 -3.40 10.98 -12.83
N LYS A 117 -2.95 10.51 -13.99
CA LYS A 117 -1.99 11.19 -14.86
C LYS A 117 -2.49 11.10 -16.30
N ASN A 118 -2.24 12.13 -17.09
CA ASN A 118 -2.51 12.10 -18.52
C ASN A 118 -1.42 11.30 -19.27
N ASN A 119 -1.69 10.95 -20.53
CA ASN A 119 -0.77 10.19 -21.38
C ASN A 119 0.19 11.03 -22.21
N ASN A 120 0.01 12.36 -22.24
CA ASN A 120 0.82 13.26 -23.06
C ASN A 120 2.15 13.60 -22.37
N ASP A 121 2.09 14.15 -21.16
CA ASP A 121 3.25 14.60 -20.40
C ASP A 121 3.43 13.89 -19.05
N LEU A 122 2.58 12.90 -18.75
CA LEU A 122 2.57 12.12 -17.50
C LEU A 122 2.38 12.97 -16.24
N THR A 123 1.89 14.21 -16.39
CA THR A 123 1.50 15.07 -15.28
C THR A 123 0.08 14.78 -14.84
N VAL A 124 -0.28 15.33 -13.69
CA VAL A 124 -1.63 15.21 -13.15
C VAL A 124 -2.63 16.09 -13.92
N CYS A 125 -2.16 17.11 -14.64
CA CYS A 125 -3.02 18.02 -15.39
C CYS A 125 -3.89 17.25 -16.40
N TYR A 126 -5.15 17.67 -16.55
CA TYR A 126 -6.12 17.05 -17.47
C TYR A 126 -6.49 15.58 -17.17
N SER A 127 -6.05 15.00 -16.04
CA SER A 127 -6.53 13.71 -15.55
C SER A 127 -7.90 13.80 -14.87
N LEU A 128 -8.61 12.67 -14.74
CA LEU A 128 -9.85 12.58 -13.94
C LEU A 128 -9.63 13.10 -12.51
N TYR A 129 -8.53 12.70 -11.87
CA TYR A 129 -8.16 13.19 -10.55
C TYR A 129 -8.04 14.72 -10.51
N SER A 130 -7.40 15.36 -11.49
CA SER A 130 -7.27 16.82 -11.49
C SER A 130 -8.60 17.55 -11.64
N VAL A 131 -9.54 16.97 -12.39
CA VAL A 131 -10.88 17.54 -12.60
C VAL A 131 -11.73 17.43 -11.33
N LEU A 132 -11.64 16.31 -10.60
CA LEU A 132 -12.44 16.09 -9.39
C LEU A 132 -11.84 16.70 -8.12
N ASN A 133 -10.54 17.00 -8.11
CA ASN A 133 -9.83 17.36 -6.90
C ASN A 133 -9.95 18.85 -6.51
N ASP A 134 -11.02 19.18 -5.78
CA ASP A 134 -11.14 20.44 -5.02
C ASP A 134 -10.94 20.25 -3.50
N CYS A 135 -10.28 19.16 -3.09
CA CYS A 135 -10.06 18.88 -1.68
C CYS A 135 -9.16 19.94 -1.02
N LYS A 136 -9.62 20.51 0.10
CA LYS A 136 -8.91 21.59 0.82
C LYS A 136 -7.74 21.10 1.68
N THR A 137 -7.66 19.82 1.99
CA THR A 137 -6.58 19.24 2.81
C THR A 137 -5.75 18.21 2.04
N PRO A 138 -4.45 18.07 2.32
CA PRO A 138 -3.63 17.00 1.72
C PRO A 138 -4.19 15.60 2.00
N MET A 139 -4.81 15.40 3.16
CA MET A 139 -5.45 14.13 3.52
C MET A 139 -6.62 13.80 2.58
N GLY A 140 -7.51 14.77 2.33
CA GLY A 140 -8.62 14.61 1.39
C GLY A 140 -8.14 14.35 -0.04
N LYS A 141 -7.08 15.05 -0.47
CA LYS A 141 -6.45 14.84 -1.79
C LYS A 141 -5.96 13.40 -1.98
N ARG A 142 -5.40 12.78 -0.92
CA ARG A 142 -4.94 11.38 -0.97
C ARG A 142 -6.12 10.42 -0.97
N LEU A 143 -7.14 10.66 -0.14
CA LEU A 143 -8.34 9.83 -0.08
C LEU A 143 -9.10 9.80 -1.41
N LEU A 144 -9.26 10.96 -2.06
CA LEU A 144 -9.89 11.03 -3.38
C LEU A 144 -9.12 10.22 -4.43
N ARG A 145 -7.78 10.33 -4.44
CA ARG A 145 -6.93 9.54 -5.34
C ARG A 145 -7.14 8.03 -5.10
N GLU A 146 -7.20 7.63 -3.83
CA GLU A 146 -7.44 6.24 -3.44
C GLU A 146 -8.80 5.74 -3.92
N TYR A 147 -9.86 6.53 -3.78
CA TYR A 147 -11.21 6.18 -4.24
C TYR A 147 -11.32 6.04 -5.76
N ILE A 148 -10.61 6.88 -6.51
CA ILE A 148 -10.56 6.77 -7.98
C ILE A 148 -9.86 5.48 -8.41
N LEU A 149 -8.77 5.11 -7.75
CA LEU A 149 -7.96 3.92 -8.11
C LEU A 149 -8.55 2.62 -7.57
N ASN A 150 -9.44 2.68 -6.59
CA ASN A 150 -10.08 1.51 -5.99
C ASN A 150 -11.60 1.76 -5.91
N PRO A 151 -12.33 1.64 -7.03
CA PRO A 151 -13.79 1.76 -7.02
C PRO A 151 -14.40 0.62 -6.20
N LEU A 152 -15.35 0.92 -5.32
CA LEU A 152 -16.04 -0.10 -4.52
C LEU A 152 -16.94 -0.99 -5.38
N LEU A 153 -17.06 -2.26 -4.99
CA LEU A 153 -18.08 -3.18 -5.53
C LEU A 153 -19.31 -3.32 -4.61
N ASP A 154 -19.14 -3.06 -3.32
CA ASP A 154 -20.24 -3.17 -2.36
C ASP A 154 -21.25 -2.02 -2.50
N ILE A 155 -22.49 -2.37 -2.85
CA ILE A 155 -23.58 -1.42 -3.07
C ILE A 155 -23.91 -0.65 -1.78
N GLY A 156 -23.82 -1.29 -0.61
CA GLY A 156 -24.08 -0.64 0.68
C GLY A 156 -23.11 0.51 0.95
N ALA A 157 -21.81 0.25 0.78
CA ALA A 157 -20.74 1.23 0.96
C ALA A 157 -20.82 2.36 -0.08
N ILE A 158 -21.19 2.05 -1.34
CA ILE A 158 -21.44 3.06 -2.37
C ILE A 158 -22.59 3.99 -1.95
N ASN A 159 -23.73 3.41 -1.57
CA ASN A 159 -24.90 4.17 -1.15
C ASN A 159 -24.63 5.01 0.10
N ASN A 160 -23.84 4.50 1.05
CA ASN A 160 -23.43 5.27 2.23
C ASN A 160 -22.60 6.51 1.84
N ARG A 161 -21.65 6.36 0.89
CA ARG A 161 -20.92 7.52 0.35
C ARG A 161 -21.83 8.54 -0.32
N LEU A 162 -22.80 8.07 -1.12
CA LEU A 162 -23.78 8.93 -1.79
C LEU A 162 -24.65 9.68 -0.77
N PHE A 163 -25.14 8.99 0.26
CA PHE A 163 -25.90 9.60 1.35
C PHE A 163 -25.13 10.74 2.02
N HIS A 164 -23.84 10.54 2.32
CA HIS A 164 -23.02 11.61 2.89
C HIS A 164 -22.87 12.81 1.96
N VAL A 165 -22.71 12.59 0.65
CA VAL A 165 -22.64 13.69 -0.33
C VAL A 165 -23.96 14.46 -0.40
N GLU A 166 -25.10 13.76 -0.37
CA GLU A 166 -26.43 14.38 -0.34
C GLU A 166 -26.68 15.15 0.95
N PHE A 167 -26.18 14.66 2.10
CA PHE A 167 -26.31 15.34 3.38
C PHE A 167 -25.59 16.70 3.43
N PHE A 168 -24.46 16.84 2.70
CA PHE A 168 -23.68 18.09 2.65
C PHE A 168 -24.00 18.99 1.45
N LYS A 169 -24.99 18.62 0.63
CA LYS A 169 -25.54 19.50 -0.44
C LYS A 169 -26.46 20.57 0.15
#